data_AF-A0A238L707-F1
#
_entry.id   AF-A0A238L707-F1
#
_cell.length_a   1.000
_cell.length_b   1.000
_cell.length_c   1.000
_cell.angle_alpha   90.00
_cell.angle_beta   90.00
_cell.angle_gamma   90.00
#
_symmetry.space_group_name_H-M   'P 1'
#
loop_
_entity.id
_entity.type
_entity.pdbx_description
1 polymer ?
#
loop_
_entity_poly.entity_id
_entity_poly.type
_entity_poly.pdbx_seq_one_letter_code
_entity_poly.pdbx_strand_id
1 'polypeptide(L)'
;MTRSWILAFGTAVFLAGAASGQTVVPGAGTVSTQEVDAFVRADANRDGHLDYPEFRVFVRRMAAAGQSTAITIRAFGAYRIAFRRVDANRDGLASPGELRRADDGFRAGG
;
A
#
# COMPACT_ATOMS: atom_id res chain seq x y z
N MET A 1 -24.73 32.75 2.24
CA MET A 1 -25.56 32.14 1.17
C MET A 1 -24.80 32.39 -0.13
N THR A 2 -24.27 31.47 -0.93
CA THR A 2 -24.38 30.01 -1.08
C THR A 2 -23.19 29.56 -1.95
N ARG A 3 -22.42 28.57 -1.47
CA ARG A 3 -21.86 27.41 -2.19
C ARG A 3 -21.27 27.63 -3.60
N SER A 4 -19.96 27.50 -3.74
CA SER A 4 -19.37 26.80 -4.89
C SER A 4 -17.89 26.47 -4.66
N TRP A 5 -17.60 25.21 -4.30
CA TRP A 5 -16.31 24.58 -4.53
C TRP A 5 -16.61 23.15 -4.97
N ILE A 6 -16.92 22.99 -6.26
CA ILE A 6 -16.86 21.68 -6.90
C ILE A 6 -15.38 21.44 -7.18
N LEU A 7 -14.70 20.73 -6.27
CA LEU A 7 -13.46 20.04 -6.60
C LEU A 7 -13.86 18.71 -7.25
N ALA A 8 -14.03 18.73 -8.57
CA ALA A 8 -14.02 17.52 -9.37
C ALA A 8 -12.60 16.96 -9.27
N PHE A 9 -12.41 15.90 -8.48
CA PHE A 9 -11.16 15.15 -8.46
C PHE A 9 -10.89 14.62 -9.87
N GLY A 10 -9.80 15.12 -10.44
CA GLY A 10 -9.44 14.99 -11.84
C GLY A 10 -9.05 13.56 -12.22
N THR A 11 -9.51 13.19 -13.41
CA THR A 11 -8.79 12.44 -14.43
C THR A 11 -7.96 11.25 -13.94
N ALA A 12 -8.60 10.07 -13.91
CA ALA A 12 -7.88 8.81 -13.97
C ALA A 12 -7.19 8.70 -15.35
N VAL A 13 -5.90 9.05 -15.43
CA VAL A 13 -5.06 8.71 -16.58
C VAL A 13 -4.62 7.27 -16.40
N PHE A 14 -5.36 6.35 -17.04
CA PHE A 14 -4.91 4.98 -17.27
C PHE A 14 -4.04 4.97 -18.53
N LEU A 15 -2.73 5.16 -18.37
CA LEU A 15 -1.76 4.82 -19.42
C LEU A 15 -1.39 3.35 -19.26
N ALA A 16 -1.95 2.52 -20.15
CA ALA A 16 -1.64 1.12 -20.28
C ALA A 16 -0.16 0.92 -20.62
N GLY A 17 0.60 0.40 -19.66
CA GLY A 17 1.95 -0.16 -19.85
C GLY A 17 1.91 -1.68 -19.74
N ALA A 18 1.41 -2.36 -20.76
CA ALA A 18 1.47 -3.81 -20.86
C ALA A 18 2.85 -4.25 -21.39
N ALA A 19 3.81 -4.55 -20.51
CA ALA A 19 4.97 -5.40 -20.79
C ALA A 19 5.79 -5.73 -19.53
N SER A 20 5.79 -4.83 -18.55
CA SER A 20 6.41 -5.04 -17.25
C SER A 20 5.28 -5.27 -16.27
N GLY A 21 5.28 -6.32 -15.44
CA GLY A 21 4.27 -6.53 -14.38
C GLY A 21 4.34 -5.48 -13.26
N GLN A 22 4.56 -4.22 -13.62
CA GLN A 22 4.81 -3.07 -12.79
C GLN A 22 4.02 -1.86 -13.33
N THR A 23 3.54 -1.04 -12.41
CA THR A 23 2.83 0.21 -12.69
C THR A 23 3.39 1.32 -11.81
N VAL A 24 3.25 2.56 -12.24
CA VAL A 24 3.63 3.73 -11.43
C VAL A 24 2.41 4.19 -10.65
N VAL A 25 2.53 4.21 -9.32
CA VAL A 25 1.50 4.73 -8.41
C VAL A 25 1.98 6.08 -7.85
N PRO A 26 1.17 7.15 -7.92
CA PRO A 26 1.51 8.43 -7.33
C PRO A 26 1.91 8.29 -5.85
N GLY A 27 3.06 8.84 -5.48
CA GLY A 27 3.60 8.77 -4.11
C GLY A 27 4.32 7.46 -3.73
N ALA A 28 4.11 6.36 -4.47
CA ALA A 28 4.80 5.08 -4.26
C ALA A 28 5.86 4.77 -5.33
N GLY A 29 5.77 5.38 -6.52
CA GLY A 29 6.67 5.08 -7.63
C GLY A 29 6.31 3.76 -8.31
N THR A 30 7.31 3.05 -8.82
CA THR A 30 7.10 1.77 -9.53
C THR A 30 6.80 0.65 -8.54
N VAL A 31 5.61 0.05 -8.67
CA VAL A 31 5.09 -1.06 -7.86
C VAL A 31 4.70 -2.22 -8.76
N SER A 32 4.69 -3.44 -8.24
CA SER A 32 4.24 -4.60 -9.03
C SER A 32 2.71 -4.65 -9.14
N THR A 33 2.18 -5.28 -10.21
CA THR A 33 0.74 -5.54 -10.34
C THR A 33 0.20 -6.36 -9.18
N GLN A 34 1.01 -7.26 -8.61
CA GLN A 34 0.64 -8.08 -7.46
C GLN A 34 0.51 -7.27 -6.18
N GLU A 35 1.39 -6.28 -5.97
CA GLU A 35 1.30 -5.35 -4.84
C GLU A 35 0.04 -4.47 -4.95
N VAL A 36 -0.28 -4.02 -6.16
CA VAL A 36 -1.52 -3.27 -6.43
C VAL A 36 -2.76 -4.10 -6.17
N ASP A 37 -2.82 -5.34 -6.66
CA ASP A 37 -3.95 -6.25 -6.39
C ASP A 37 -4.10 -6.53 -4.89
N ALA A 38 -2.99 -6.75 -4.18
CA ALA A 38 -3.01 -6.96 -2.74
C ALA A 38 -3.54 -5.72 -2.00
N PHE A 39 -3.14 -4.52 -2.41
CA PHE A 39 -3.60 -3.26 -1.83
C PHE A 39 -5.10 -3.05 -2.07
N VAL A 40 -5.54 -3.10 -3.34
CA VAL A 40 -6.95 -2.88 -3.72
C VAL A 40 -7.89 -3.88 -3.05
N ARG A 41 -7.45 -5.12 -2.83
CA ARG A 41 -8.26 -6.12 -2.12
C ARG A 41 -8.21 -5.99 -0.59
N ALA A 42 -7.26 -5.25 -0.06
CA ALA A 42 -7.14 -5.00 1.37
C ALA A 42 -7.91 -3.74 1.78
N ASP A 43 -7.87 -2.70 0.94
CA ASP A 43 -8.61 -1.43 1.07
C ASP A 43 -10.12 -1.67 0.88
N ALA A 44 -10.77 -2.04 1.99
CA ALA A 44 -12.17 -2.47 1.98
C ALA A 44 -13.11 -1.26 1.94
N ASN A 45 -12.72 -0.17 2.58
CA ASN A 45 -13.49 1.07 2.59
C ASN A 45 -13.25 1.95 1.33
N ARG A 46 -12.21 1.65 0.54
CA ARG A 46 -11.83 2.33 -0.71
C ARG A 46 -11.42 3.78 -0.50
N ASP A 47 -10.75 4.08 0.61
CA ASP A 47 -10.26 5.43 0.90
C ASP A 47 -8.86 5.70 0.32
N GLY A 48 -8.21 4.68 -0.26
CA GLY A 48 -6.88 4.80 -0.84
C GLY A 48 -5.74 4.66 0.18
N HIS A 49 -6.07 4.30 1.41
CA HIS A 49 -5.15 3.99 2.50
C HIS A 49 -5.50 2.62 3.11
N LEU A 50 -4.65 2.11 3.99
CA LEU A 50 -4.98 0.92 4.78
C LEU A 50 -4.97 1.27 6.26
N ASP A 51 -6.11 1.04 6.91
CA ASP A 51 -6.14 1.00 8.37
C ASP A 51 -5.47 -0.26 8.92
N TYR A 52 -5.40 -0.41 10.24
CA TYR A 52 -4.74 -1.57 10.85
C TYR A 52 -5.38 -2.94 10.47
N PRO A 53 -6.71 -3.13 10.55
CA PRO A 53 -7.39 -4.31 10.01
C PRO A 53 -7.04 -4.62 8.55
N GLU A 54 -7.09 -3.62 7.66
CA GLU A 54 -6.85 -3.74 6.23
C GLU A 54 -5.37 -4.07 5.95
N PHE A 55 -4.45 -3.42 6.65
CA PHE A 55 -3.02 -3.74 6.59
C PHE A 55 -2.73 -5.21 6.90
N ARG A 56 -3.44 -5.83 7.85
CA ARG A 56 -3.28 -7.27 8.14
C ARG A 56 -3.72 -8.13 6.95
N VAL A 57 -4.76 -7.73 6.23
CA VAL A 57 -5.20 -8.40 4.99
C VAL A 57 -4.11 -8.28 3.94
N PHE A 58 -3.59 -7.06 3.72
CA PHE A 58 -2.51 -6.79 2.78
C PHE A 58 -1.29 -7.66 3.04
N VAL A 59 -0.77 -7.68 4.27
CA VAL A 59 0.40 -8.51 4.66
C VAL A 59 0.13 -9.99 4.40
N ARG A 60 -1.07 -10.51 4.70
CA ARG A 60 -1.37 -11.93 4.43
C ARG A 60 -1.37 -12.24 2.92
N ARG A 61 -1.86 -11.33 2.09
CA ARG A 61 -1.84 -11.47 0.62
C ARG A 61 -0.42 -11.43 0.08
N MET A 62 0.39 -10.47 0.53
CA MET A 62 1.80 -10.38 0.13
C MET A 62 2.62 -11.59 0.59
N ALA A 63 2.33 -12.13 1.78
CA ALA A 63 2.97 -13.36 2.24
C ALA A 63 2.57 -14.57 1.37
N ALA A 64 1.29 -14.69 1.00
CA ALA A 64 0.81 -15.74 0.09
C ALA A 64 1.39 -15.59 -1.33
N ALA A 65 1.74 -14.36 -1.72
CA ALA A 65 2.43 -14.02 -2.95
C ALA A 65 3.96 -14.29 -2.90
N GLY A 66 4.51 -14.69 -1.76
CA GLY A 66 5.94 -15.00 -1.63
C GLY A 66 6.83 -13.82 -1.22
N GLN A 67 6.28 -12.66 -0.85
CA GLN A 67 7.09 -11.54 -0.40
C GLN A 67 7.73 -11.86 0.98
N SER A 68 9.06 -11.88 1.02
CA SER A 68 9.84 -12.27 2.20
C SER A 68 9.51 -11.45 3.44
N THR A 69 9.42 -10.12 3.33
CA THR A 69 9.06 -9.22 4.43
C THR A 69 7.70 -9.61 5.05
N ALA A 70 6.66 -9.77 4.24
CA ALA A 70 5.34 -10.17 4.72
C ALA A 70 5.30 -11.59 5.29
N ILE A 71 6.07 -12.53 4.73
CA ILE A 71 6.22 -13.87 5.30
C ILE A 71 6.77 -13.77 6.72
N THR A 72 7.84 -13.00 6.93
CA THR A 72 8.44 -12.75 8.25
C THR A 72 7.44 -12.11 9.20
N ILE A 73 6.76 -11.03 8.78
CA ILE A 73 5.75 -10.36 9.63
C ILE A 73 4.65 -11.33 10.05
N ARG A 74 4.15 -12.14 9.11
CA ARG A 74 3.11 -13.14 9.39
C ARG A 74 3.62 -14.25 10.32
N ALA A 75 4.82 -14.77 10.08
CA ALA A 75 5.41 -15.86 10.85
C ALA A 75 5.61 -15.47 12.32
N PHE A 76 6.07 -14.24 12.59
CA PHE A 76 6.28 -13.74 13.95
C PHE A 76 5.05 -13.05 14.56
N GLY A 77 3.92 -12.98 13.85
CA GLY A 77 2.75 -12.23 14.31
C GLY A 77 3.02 -10.73 14.52
N ALA A 78 4.06 -10.18 13.87
CA ALA A 78 4.61 -8.85 14.12
C ALA A 78 3.80 -7.70 13.49
N TYR A 79 2.52 -7.92 13.18
CA TYR A 79 1.66 -6.97 12.46
C TYR A 79 1.67 -5.57 13.05
N ARG A 80 1.58 -5.45 14.38
CA ARG A 80 1.54 -4.13 15.04
C ARG A 80 2.91 -3.43 15.00
N ILE A 81 4.01 -4.17 15.07
CA ILE A 81 5.35 -3.62 14.93
C ILE A 81 5.55 -3.12 13.50
N ALA A 82 5.17 -3.93 12.51
CA ALA A 82 5.25 -3.57 11.10
C ALA A 82 4.38 -2.36 10.77
N PHE A 83 3.14 -2.32 11.24
CA PHE A 83 2.23 -1.19 10.99
C PHE A 83 2.81 0.12 11.51
N ARG A 84 3.34 0.16 12.74
CA ARG A 84 4.02 1.35 13.29
C ARG A 84 5.27 1.77 12.52
N ARG A 85 5.89 0.85 11.77
CA ARG A 85 7.06 1.17 10.94
C ARG A 85 6.65 1.73 9.59
N VAL A 86 5.51 1.28 9.08
CA VAL A 86 4.89 1.77 7.83
C VAL A 86 4.28 3.17 8.05
N ASP A 87 3.44 3.32 9.08
CA ASP A 87 2.78 4.58 9.47
C ASP A 87 3.81 5.60 10.01
N ALA A 88 4.52 6.23 9.07
CA ALA A 88 5.67 7.08 9.35
C ALA A 88 5.22 8.47 9.81
N ASN A 89 4.13 8.98 9.24
CA ASN A 89 3.55 10.27 9.62
C ASN A 89 2.65 10.17 10.87
N ARG A 90 2.31 8.96 11.35
CA ARG A 90 1.52 8.69 12.55
C ARG A 90 0.07 9.14 12.44
N ASP A 91 -0.50 9.06 11.25
CA ASP A 91 -1.92 9.37 11.02
C ASP A 91 -2.84 8.16 11.29
N GLY A 92 -2.26 6.98 11.59
CA GLY A 92 -2.99 5.75 11.86
C GLY A 92 -3.42 5.02 10.59
N LEU A 93 -2.94 5.44 9.43
CA LEU A 93 -3.18 4.87 8.12
C LEU A 93 -1.85 4.51 7.45
N ALA A 94 -1.90 3.58 6.50
CA ALA A 94 -0.76 3.23 5.68
C ALA A 94 -1.04 3.63 4.23
N SER A 95 -0.38 4.68 3.75
CA SER A 95 -0.44 5.07 2.34
C SER A 95 0.41 4.13 1.45
N PRO A 96 0.12 4.04 0.13
CA PRO A 96 0.96 3.29 -0.81
C PRO A 96 2.45 3.67 -0.75
N GLY A 97 2.73 4.97 -0.60
CA GLY A 97 4.11 5.47 -0.51
C GLY A 97 4.83 5.05 0.77
N GLU A 98 4.12 4.97 1.88
CA GLU A 98 4.65 4.49 3.15
C GLU A 98 4.94 2.99 3.14
N LEU A 99 4.04 2.20 2.56
CA LEU A 99 4.24 0.76 2.37
C LEU A 99 5.51 0.49 1.56
N ARG A 100 5.67 1.21 0.44
CA ARG A 100 6.85 1.06 -0.42
C ARG A 100 8.14 1.45 0.31
N ARG A 101 8.15 2.62 0.95
CA ARG A 101 9.32 3.13 1.70
C ARG A 101 9.74 2.17 2.82
N ALA A 102 8.79 1.62 3.56
CA ALA A 102 9.08 0.66 4.61
C ALA A 102 9.67 -0.64 4.06
N ASP A 103 9.07 -1.21 3.01
CA ASP A 103 9.53 -2.46 2.39
C ASP A 103 10.92 -2.32 1.75
N ASP A 104 11.22 -1.20 1.09
CA ASP A 104 12.58 -0.89 0.60
C ASP A 104 13.58 -0.79 1.74
N GLY A 105 13.21 -0.13 2.85
CA GLY A 105 14.05 -0.04 4.04
C GLY A 105 14.37 -1.41 4.65
N PHE A 106 13.40 -2.33 4.66
CA PHE A 106 13.62 -3.71 5.13
C PHE A 106 14.57 -4.50 4.24
N ARG A 107 14.53 -4.30 2.91
CA ARG A 107 15.44 -5.00 1.98
C ARG A 107 16.85 -4.43 1.95
N ALA A 108 17.01 -3.12 2.16
CA ALA A 108 18.31 -2.46 2.13
C ALA A 108 19.12 -2.64 3.43
N GLY A 109 18.44 -2.93 4.55
CA GLY A 109 19.06 -3.09 5.87
C GLY A 109 19.05 -4.52 6.43
N GLY A 110 18.71 -5.51 5.61
CA GLY A 110 18.73 -6.94 5.95
C GLY A 110 20.06 -7.60 5.64
#